data_AF-A0A838QWE8-F1
#
_entry.id   AF-A0A838QWE8-F1
#
_cell.length_a   1.000
_cell.length_b   1.000
_cell.length_c   1.000
_cell.angle_alpha   90.00
_cell.angle_beta   90.00
_cell.angle_gamma   90.00
#
_symmetry.space_group_name_H-M   'P 1'
#
loop_
_entity.id
_entity.type
_entity.pdbx_description
1 polymer ?
#
loop_
_entity_poly.entity_id
_entity_poly.type
_entity_poly.pdbx_seq_one_letter_code
_entity_poly.pdbx_strand_id
1 'polypeptide(L)'
;MIALPSEKSEAILYGTVEALAFFGCASRELWWDNPKTVATTILAGRQRELNRRWQALASHYRFDPLFCLPARGNEKPHVENRVKLLERQWATPVPRLGDLAELNAYLRGCCQRDWQRTIAGQSETIGARSSRSGPGLCRCRSARSTPR
;
A
#
# COMPACT_ATOMS: atom_id res chain seq x y z
N MET A 1 1.80 6.78 -2.35
CA MET A 1 0.54 7.34 -1.82
C MET A 1 -0.24 7.94 -2.97
N ILE A 2 -1.57 7.86 -2.92
CA ILE A 2 -2.46 8.33 -3.97
C ILE A 2 -3.75 8.84 -3.32
N ALA A 3 -4.25 9.97 -3.81
CA ALA A 3 -5.53 10.56 -3.45
C ALA A 3 -6.60 10.12 -4.45
N LEU A 4 -7.73 9.66 -3.92
CA LEU A 4 -8.86 9.16 -4.68
C LEU A 4 -10.15 9.79 -4.14
N PRO A 5 -11.18 10.00 -4.99
CA PRO A 5 -12.37 10.77 -4.61
C PRO A 5 -13.35 9.99 -3.71
N SER A 6 -13.08 8.72 -3.40
CA SER A 6 -13.96 7.90 -2.56
C SER A 6 -13.20 6.76 -1.88
N GLU A 7 -13.85 6.16 -0.89
CA GLU A 7 -13.35 4.95 -0.19
C GLU A 7 -14.03 3.66 -0.70
N LYS A 8 -14.71 3.73 -1.85
CA LYS A 8 -15.41 2.59 -2.45
C LYS A 8 -14.42 1.53 -2.95
N SER A 9 -14.93 0.32 -3.22
CA SER A 9 -14.11 -0.80 -3.68
C SER A 9 -13.25 -0.45 -4.90
N GLU A 10 -13.77 0.33 -5.85
CA GLU A 10 -13.03 0.77 -7.04
C GLU A 10 -11.76 1.55 -6.67
N ALA A 11 -11.84 2.45 -5.69
CA ALA A 11 -10.72 3.23 -5.22
C ALA A 11 -9.69 2.37 -4.49
N ILE A 12 -10.13 1.44 -3.64
CA ILE A 12 -9.24 0.50 -2.94
C ILE A 12 -8.48 -0.38 -3.93
N LEU A 13 -9.16 -0.91 -4.95
CA LEU A 13 -8.55 -1.74 -5.99
C LEU A 13 -7.54 -0.93 -6.80
N TYR A 14 -7.93 0.25 -7.29
CA TYR A 14 -7.07 1.12 -8.08
C TYR A 14 -5.84 1.58 -7.29
N GLY A 15 -6.04 2.06 -6.06
CA GLY A 15 -4.95 2.50 -5.19
C GLY A 15 -3.97 1.37 -4.86
N THR A 16 -4.46 0.14 -4.73
CA THR A 16 -3.61 -1.04 -4.54
C THR A 16 -2.77 -1.31 -5.79
N VAL A 17 -3.38 -1.32 -6.98
CA VAL A 17 -2.67 -1.52 -8.25
C VAL A 17 -1.59 -0.46 -8.45
N GLU A 18 -1.90 0.81 -8.19
CA GLU A 18 -0.94 1.93 -8.28
C GLU A 18 0.20 1.78 -7.28
N ALA A 19 -0.07 1.30 -6.07
CA ALA A 19 0.98 1.02 -5.08
C ALA A 19 1.91 -0.11 -5.54
N LEU A 20 1.35 -1.23 -6.04
CA LEU A 20 2.14 -2.35 -6.55
C LEU A 20 2.99 -1.93 -7.76
N ALA A 21 2.43 -1.11 -8.66
CA ALA A 21 3.17 -0.54 -9.79
C ALA A 21 4.32 0.36 -9.34
N PHE A 22 4.10 1.20 -8.33
CA PHE A 22 5.15 2.07 -7.77
C PHE A 22 6.34 1.27 -7.23
N PHE A 23 6.10 0.15 -6.56
CA PHE A 23 7.17 -0.71 -6.04
C PHE A 23 7.74 -1.68 -7.09
N GLY A 24 7.13 -1.79 -8.27
CA GLY A 24 7.55 -2.71 -9.33
C GLY A 24 7.31 -4.19 -9.03
N CYS A 25 6.64 -4.53 -7.92
CA CYS A 25 6.29 -5.91 -7.60
C CYS A 25 5.09 -6.04 -6.67
N ALA A 26 4.55 -7.26 -6.59
CA ALA A 26 3.53 -7.62 -5.61
C ALA A 26 4.21 -8.06 -4.31
N SER A 27 3.75 -7.58 -3.16
CA SER A 27 4.18 -8.17 -1.89
C SER A 27 3.61 -9.59 -1.74
N ARG A 28 4.26 -10.45 -0.95
CA ARG A 28 3.70 -11.76 -0.61
C ARG A 28 2.42 -11.61 0.22
N GLU A 29 2.40 -10.67 1.14
CA GLU A 29 1.31 -10.42 2.07
C GLU A 29 0.88 -8.95 1.97
N LEU A 30 -0.43 -8.70 2.07
CA LEU A 30 -0.98 -7.36 2.21
C LEU A 30 -1.87 -7.30 3.45
N TRP A 31 -1.45 -6.46 4.41
CA TRP A 31 -2.15 -6.26 5.66
C TRP A 31 -3.19 -5.17 5.54
N TRP A 32 -4.41 -5.49 5.95
CA TRP A 32 -5.55 -4.59 5.99
C TRP A 32 -6.14 -4.52 7.38
N ASP A 33 -6.90 -3.46 7.64
CA ASP A 33 -7.79 -3.42 8.79
C ASP A 33 -8.98 -4.36 8.57
N ASN A 34 -10.21 -3.85 8.48
CA ASN A 34 -11.39 -4.67 8.22
C ASN A 34 -12.46 -3.90 7.42
N PRO A 35 -12.12 -3.10 6.37
CA PRO A 35 -13.14 -2.38 5.63
C PRO A 35 -13.99 -3.35 4.79
N LYS A 36 -15.30 -3.10 4.69
CA LYS A 36 -16.24 -3.93 3.91
C LYS A 36 -15.89 -4.07 2.43
N THR A 37 -15.11 -3.12 1.91
CA THR A 37 -14.58 -3.12 0.55
C THR A 37 -13.51 -4.19 0.31
N VAL A 38 -12.90 -4.71 1.38
CA VAL A 38 -11.86 -5.75 1.38
C VAL A 38 -12.36 -7.05 2.02
N ALA A 39 -13.00 -6.97 3.18
CA ALA A 39 -13.56 -8.10 3.94
C ALA A 39 -15.04 -7.87 4.26
N THR A 40 -15.92 -8.76 3.80
CA THR A 40 -17.37 -8.66 4.04
C THR A 40 -17.77 -9.11 5.43
N THR A 41 -17.05 -10.10 5.98
CA THR A 41 -17.38 -10.75 7.25
C THR A 41 -16.11 -11.00 8.08
N ILE A 42 -16.19 -10.70 9.37
CA ILE A 42 -15.16 -11.03 10.37
C ILE A 42 -15.49 -12.39 10.98
N LEU A 43 -14.59 -13.36 10.83
CA LEU A 43 -14.70 -14.70 11.42
C LEU A 43 -13.75 -14.83 12.63
N ALA A 44 -13.58 -16.05 13.14
CA ALA A 44 -12.71 -16.33 14.27
C ALA A 44 -11.24 -15.95 14.02
N GLY A 45 -10.63 -15.28 14.99
CA GLY A 45 -9.24 -14.81 14.89
C GLY A 45 -9.01 -13.86 13.72
N ARG A 46 -8.09 -14.22 12.82
CA ARG A 46 -7.74 -13.43 11.61
C ARG A 46 -8.49 -13.86 10.35
N GLN A 47 -9.36 -14.87 10.43
CA GLN A 47 -10.10 -15.36 9.26
C GLN A 47 -11.14 -14.33 8.83
N ARG A 48 -11.27 -14.12 7.52
CA ARG A 48 -12.24 -13.20 6.91
C ARG A 48 -12.89 -13.82 5.69
N GLU A 49 -14.16 -13.50 5.48
CA GLU A 49 -14.76 -13.63 4.15
C GLU A 49 -14.38 -12.39 3.34
N LEU A 50 -13.77 -12.61 2.17
CA LEU A 50 -13.27 -11.52 1.34
C LEU A 50 -14.38 -10.98 0.44
N ASN A 51 -14.33 -9.68 0.19
CA ASN A 51 -15.06 -9.10 -0.92
C ASN A 51 -14.60 -9.76 -2.23
N ARG A 52 -15.56 -10.18 -3.07
CA ARG A 52 -15.28 -10.92 -4.31
C ARG A 52 -14.29 -10.20 -5.24
N ARG A 53 -14.40 -8.87 -5.37
CA ARG A 53 -13.50 -8.09 -6.22
C ARG A 53 -12.08 -8.01 -5.62
N TRP A 54 -11.98 -7.91 -4.30
CA TRP A 54 -10.69 -7.95 -3.60
C TRP A 54 -10.02 -9.33 -3.72
N GLN A 55 -10.79 -10.41 -3.54
CA GLN A 55 -10.30 -11.78 -3.72
C GLN A 55 -9.76 -12.02 -5.13
N ALA A 56 -10.44 -11.49 -6.15
CA ALA A 56 -9.98 -11.57 -7.54
C ALA A 56 -8.62 -10.85 -7.74
N LEU A 57 -8.46 -9.66 -7.15
CA LEU A 57 -7.19 -8.92 -7.20
C LEU A 57 -6.06 -9.69 -6.48
N ALA A 58 -6.34 -10.22 -5.30
CA ALA A 58 -5.40 -11.04 -4.53
C ALA A 58 -4.92 -12.26 -5.32
N SER A 59 -5.84 -12.96 -5.99
CA SER A 59 -5.52 -14.08 -6.89
C SER A 59 -4.68 -13.64 -8.09
N HIS A 60 -5.03 -12.51 -8.71
CA HIS A 60 -4.31 -11.99 -9.88
C HIS A 60 -2.85 -11.64 -9.57
N TYR A 61 -2.60 -10.98 -8.44
CA TYR A 61 -1.25 -10.57 -8.00
C TYR A 61 -0.56 -11.60 -7.08
N ARG A 62 -1.27 -12.67 -6.69
CA ARG A 62 -0.80 -13.78 -5.84
C ARG A 62 -0.29 -13.34 -4.46
N PHE A 63 -0.93 -12.34 -3.86
CA PHE A 63 -0.67 -11.95 -2.48
C PHE A 63 -1.69 -12.59 -1.53
N ASP A 64 -1.26 -12.80 -0.28
CA ASP A 64 -2.07 -13.29 0.82
C ASP A 64 -2.67 -12.09 1.58
N PRO A 65 -4.00 -11.90 1.58
CA PRO A 65 -4.64 -10.84 2.37
C PRO A 65 -4.60 -11.20 3.85
N LEU A 66 -3.99 -10.34 4.66
CA LEU A 66 -3.92 -10.47 6.11
C LEU A 66 -4.69 -9.34 6.78
N PHE A 67 -5.21 -9.61 7.98
CA PHE A 67 -6.12 -8.70 8.66
C PHE A 67 -5.69 -8.45 10.10
N CYS A 68 -5.76 -7.19 10.50
CA CYS A 68 -5.57 -6.80 11.89
C CYS A 68 -6.67 -7.41 12.78
N LEU A 69 -6.29 -7.81 13.99
CA LEU A 69 -7.25 -8.25 15.00
C LEU A 69 -8.15 -7.07 15.42
N PRO A 70 -9.46 -7.30 15.63
CA PRO A 70 -10.35 -6.28 16.16
C PRO A 70 -9.84 -5.78 17.52
N ALA A 71 -9.96 -4.46 17.76
CA ALA A 71 -9.57 -3.80 19.01
C ALA A 71 -8.08 -3.97 19.42
N ARG A 72 -7.18 -4.25 18.47
CA ARG A 72 -5.73 -4.32 18.68
C ARG A 72 -5.00 -3.23 17.90
N GLY A 73 -5.04 -2.00 18.43
CA GLY A 73 -4.42 -0.83 17.79
C GLY A 73 -2.90 -0.95 17.60
N ASN A 74 -2.24 -1.75 18.42
CA ASN A 74 -0.79 -1.98 18.36
C ASN A 74 -0.31 -2.71 17.08
N GLU A 75 -1.21 -3.20 16.23
CA GLU A 75 -0.86 -3.84 14.95
C GLU A 75 -0.70 -2.84 13.80
N LYS A 76 -1.04 -1.55 13.99
CA LYS A 76 -1.03 -0.52 12.95
C LYS A 76 0.01 0.62 13.10
N PRO A 77 1.11 0.49 13.88
CA PRO A 77 1.98 1.64 14.18
C PRO A 77 2.65 2.21 12.93
N HIS A 78 2.97 1.35 11.95
CA HIS A 78 3.58 1.79 10.69
C HIS A 78 2.63 2.66 9.86
N VAL A 79 1.36 2.29 9.75
CA VAL A 79 0.36 3.04 8.98
C VAL A 79 0.09 4.39 9.64
N GLU A 80 -0.10 4.41 10.96
CA GLU A 80 -0.32 5.65 11.72
C GLU A 80 0.86 6.61 11.60
N ASN A 81 2.09 6.11 11.66
CA ASN A 81 3.28 6.93 11.46
C ASN A 81 3.37 7.51 10.05
N ARG A 82 2.89 6.77 9.02
CA ARG A 82 2.84 7.29 7.64
C ARG A 82 1.77 8.35 7.45
N VAL A 83 0.61 8.23 8.11
CA VAL A 83 -0.41 9.29 8.11
C VAL A 83 0.16 10.56 8.76
N LYS A 84 0.77 10.43 9.95
CA LYS A 84 1.41 11.57 10.64
C LYS A 84 2.53 12.20 9.82
N LEU A 85 3.28 11.42 9.04
CA LEU A 85 4.30 11.94 8.12
C LEU A 85 3.67 12.83 7.05
N LEU A 86 2.58 12.38 6.41
CA LEU A 86 1.86 13.21 5.46
C LEU A 86 1.42 14.52 6.11
N GLU A 87 0.72 14.43 7.26
CA GLU A 87 0.16 15.60 7.93
C GLU A 87 1.24 16.62 8.30
N ARG A 88 2.33 16.16 8.94
CA ARG A 88 3.33 17.03 9.55
C ARG A 88 4.42 17.51 8.59
N GLN A 89 4.65 16.80 7.48
CA GLN A 89 5.77 17.11 6.58
C GLN A 89 5.33 17.37 5.14
N TRP A 90 4.37 16.60 4.60
CA TRP A 90 3.95 16.75 3.20
C TRP A 90 2.76 17.70 3.04
N ALA A 91 1.98 17.91 4.10
CA ALA A 91 0.83 18.80 4.09
C ALA A 91 1.03 20.04 4.99
N THR A 92 2.27 20.33 5.39
CA THR A 92 2.61 21.48 6.22
C THR A 92 3.76 22.30 5.60
N PRO A 93 3.50 23.52 5.07
CA PRO A 93 2.17 24.13 4.91
C PRO A 93 1.29 23.36 3.92
N VAL A 94 -0.02 23.56 4.00
CA VAL A 94 -1.00 22.89 3.11
C VAL A 94 -0.68 23.25 1.66
N PRO A 95 -0.43 22.26 0.77
CA PRO A 95 -0.11 22.53 -0.62
C PRO A 95 -1.34 23.11 -1.34
N ARG A 96 -1.12 24.18 -2.12
CA ARG A 96 -2.14 24.79 -2.97
C ARG A 96 -2.05 24.18 -4.36
N LEU A 97 -2.99 23.30 -4.70
CA LEU A 97 -3.01 22.51 -5.92
C LEU A 97 -4.37 22.69 -6.61
N GLY A 98 -4.38 22.72 -7.93
CA GLY A 98 -5.56 23.02 -8.75
C GLY A 98 -6.53 21.87 -8.88
N ASP A 99 -6.05 20.62 -8.84
CA ASP A 99 -6.88 19.43 -9.00
C ASP A 99 -6.28 18.16 -8.35
N LEU A 100 -6.99 17.04 -8.50
CA LEU A 100 -6.59 15.74 -7.98
C LEU A 100 -5.35 15.17 -8.70
N ALA A 101 -5.13 15.53 -9.97
CA ALA A 101 -3.97 15.06 -10.73
C ALA A 101 -2.69 15.73 -10.22
N GLU A 102 -2.73 17.04 -9.99
CA GLU A 102 -1.65 17.80 -9.36
C GLU A 102 -1.36 17.29 -7.94
N LEU A 103 -2.40 17.00 -7.14
CA LEU A 103 -2.22 16.39 -5.82
C LEU A 103 -1.53 15.02 -5.91
N ASN A 104 -1.93 14.19 -6.86
CA ASN A 104 -1.32 12.88 -7.04
C ASN A 104 0.14 12.97 -7.54
N ALA A 105 0.44 13.92 -8.42
CA ALA A 105 1.81 14.19 -8.85
C ALA A 105 2.68 14.65 -7.68
N TYR A 106 2.18 15.58 -6.85
CA TYR A 106 2.83 16.05 -5.64
C TYR A 106 3.13 14.89 -4.66
N LEU A 107 2.10 14.10 -4.32
CA LEU A 107 2.23 12.95 -3.40
C LEU A 107 3.19 11.89 -3.94
N ARG A 108 3.20 11.65 -5.26
CA ARG A 108 4.14 10.73 -5.91
C ARG A 108 5.59 11.22 -5.74
N GLY A 109 5.84 12.51 -5.95
CA GLY A 109 7.16 13.11 -5.69
C GLY A 109 7.59 13.01 -4.23
N CYS A 110 6.67 13.19 -3.28
CA CYS A 110 6.94 12.97 -1.85
C CYS A 110 7.34 11.52 -1.54
N CYS A 111 6.63 10.55 -2.14
CA CYS A 111 6.95 9.13 -1.98
C CYS A 111 8.34 8.78 -2.54
N GLN A 112 8.68 9.33 -3.71
CA GLN A 112 10.01 9.14 -4.32
C GLN A 112 11.12 9.72 -3.43
N ARG A 113 10.93 10.92 -2.89
CA ARG A 113 11.90 11.53 -1.96
C ARG A 113 12.08 10.72 -0.68
N ASP A 114 10.99 10.24 -0.08
CA ASP A 114 11.10 9.39 1.12
C ASP A 114 11.75 8.04 0.80
N TRP A 115 11.50 7.46 -0.38
CA TRP A 115 12.17 6.23 -0.82
C TRP A 115 13.69 6.39 -0.90
N GLN A 116 14.17 7.57 -1.28
CA GLN A 116 15.60 7.91 -1.35
C GLN A 116 16.19 8.40 -0.02
N ARG A 117 15.38 8.55 1.03
CA ARG A 117 15.86 9.03 2.33
C ARG A 117 16.54 7.90 3.12
N THR A 118 17.57 8.26 3.86
CA THR A 118 18.20 7.40 4.88
C THR A 118 17.57 7.67 6.25
N ILE A 119 17.25 6.61 7.00
CA ILE A 119 16.73 6.73 8.37
C ILE A 119 17.91 6.83 9.34
N ALA A 120 17.78 7.64 10.39
CA ALA A 120 18.80 7.74 11.44
C ALA A 120 19.19 6.34 11.98
N GLY A 121 20.49 6.09 12.08
CA GLY A 121 21.02 4.78 12.46
C GLY A 121 21.01 3.72 11.35
N GLN A 122 20.76 4.09 10.09
CA GLN A 122 20.90 3.22 8.93
C GLN A 122 21.94 3.81 7.96
N SER A 123 22.67 2.97 7.25
CA SER A 123 23.67 3.37 6.26
C SER A 123 23.12 3.49 4.84
N GLU A 124 21.87 3.08 4.63
CA GLU A 124 21.24 2.97 3.32
C GLU A 124 19.90 3.69 3.25
N THR A 125 19.49 4.01 2.02
CA THR A 125 18.15 4.53 1.76
C THR A 125 17.09 3.49 2.07
N ILE A 126 15.87 3.95 2.37
CA ILE A 126 14.72 3.07 2.59
C ILE A 126 14.56 2.11 1.41
N GLY A 127 14.70 2.61 0.18
CA GLY A 127 14.55 1.83 -1.03
C GLY A 127 15.64 0.79 -1.26
N ALA A 128 16.91 1.14 -1.02
CA ALA A 128 18.01 0.18 -1.11
C ALA A 128 17.84 -0.96 -0.11
N ARG A 129 17.50 -0.65 1.14
CA ARG A 129 17.26 -1.66 2.18
C ARG A 129 16.05 -2.55 1.85
N SER A 130 14.95 -1.94 1.41
CA SER A 130 13.74 -2.68 1.02
C SER A 130 14.00 -3.65 -0.14
N SER A 131 14.90 -3.30 -1.06
CA SER A 131 15.25 -4.14 -2.21
C SER A 131 16.15 -5.32 -1.82
N ARG A 132 16.89 -5.20 -0.71
CA ARG A 132 17.75 -6.27 -0.17
C ARG A 132 17.01 -7.29 0.69
N SER A 133 15.91 -6.89 1.34
CA SER A 133 15.01 -7.82 2.01
C SER A 133 14.42 -8.74 0.92
N GLY A 134 15.04 -9.93 0.75
CA GLY A 134 15.09 -10.68 -0.51
C GLY A 134 13.76 -11.11 -1.18
N PRO A 135 13.85 -11.98 -2.21
CA PRO A 135 12.71 -12.37 -3.07
C PRO A 135 11.51 -13.02 -2.36
N GLY A 136 11.59 -13.29 -1.05
CA GLY A 136 10.48 -13.79 -0.23
C GLY A 136 9.40 -12.74 0.09
N LEU A 137 9.72 -11.45 0.04
CA LEU A 137 8.76 -10.36 0.30
C LEU A 137 8.06 -9.88 -0.97
N CYS A 138 8.69 -10.05 -2.12
CA CYS A 138 8.32 -9.44 -3.39
C CYS A 138 8.13 -10.57 -4.42
N ARG A 139 6.87 -10.92 -4.67
CA ARG A 139 6.50 -11.79 -5.79
C ARG A 139 6.62 -10.94 -7.05
N CYS A 140 7.78 -11.01 -7.69
CA CYS A 140 7.90 -10.62 -9.08
C CYS A 140 6.89 -11.45 -9.88
N ARG A 141 6.09 -10.80 -10.73
CA ARG A 141 5.44 -11.55 -11.81
C ARG A 141 6.58 -12.28 -12.50
N SER A 142 6.58 -13.62 -12.49
CA SER A 142 7.33 -14.30 -13.53
C SER A 142 6.78 -13.73 -14.83
N ALA A 143 7.66 -13.07 -15.59
CA ALA A 143 7.31 -12.60 -16.92
C ALA A 143 6.78 -13.81 -17.68
N ARG A 144 5.47 -13.93 -17.80
CA ARG A 144 4.88 -14.77 -18.83
C ARG A 144 4.85 -13.93 -20.08
N SER A 145 5.90 -14.12 -20.87
CA SER A 145 5.81 -14.10 -22.31
C SER A 145 4.51 -14.77 -22.77
N THR A 146 3.75 -14.09 -23.63
CA THR A 146 3.11 -14.78 -24.75
C THR A 146 3.04 -13.82 -25.93
N PRO A 147 3.52 -14.22 -27.11
CA PRO A 147 3.56 -13.38 -28.29
C PRO A 147 2.19 -13.32 -28.95
N ARG A 148 1.90 -12.21 -29.63
CA ARG A 148 1.10 -12.18 -30.86
C ARG A 148 1.80 -11.29 -31.85
#